data_AF-A0A1S8BKT2-F1
#
_entry.id   AF-A0A1S8BKT2-F1
#
_cell.length_a   1.000
_cell.length_b   1.000
_cell.length_c   1.000
_cell.angle_alpha   90.00
_cell.angle_beta   90.00
_cell.angle_gamma   90.00
#
_symmetry.space_group_name_H-M   'P 1'
#
loop_
_entity.id
_entity.type
_entity.pdbx_description
1 polymer ?
#
loop_
_entity_poly.entity_id
_entity_poly.type
_entity_poly.pdbx_seq_one_letter_code
_entity_poly.pdbx_strand_id
1 'polypeptide(L)'
;MSDDEADPELVALLRAHLGLGPVDANAPAETKVLDNASFIYNNSIDVALDMKGCQAAAASIWSQMQAREYSTSTWAEHELHPKAKDEATVNFIFTMDLLNFSFWSEKGPDDRFSIVYKGRKWTGYWSLVAALQRALDGDIPITDPSFWADDEACTEDVLRTVFSSATDEEIPLFNERLQCLREAGKVLEEHFDGSIATLISDAQNSAAKLVNLLADHFACFRDEAKFEGKTVRLLKRAQILVADLWAAFGGESYGEFHDIDKITMFADYRVPQMLYTLGCISYSPPLEARIRHHEEIEPGHSWELQLRGCSIWCVEQIRREIVRCHPEAKVNAILLDFFLYDAMKELEKAGQEQIPHHRRISGQGLQARGSHAVEFASMPMERYIVRGSHKPRLRDKLYIFNTFGLIIPYVGIVILNFVWKIAYINERGTCIIGMDKKAMMPLIIFDVVINVRFTLSPSNHTLAADRYRSTSLLSS
;
A
#
# COMPACT_ATOMS: atom_id res chain seq x y z
N MET A 1 -28.55 25.30 -35.04
CA MET A 1 -28.03 24.74 -33.77
C MET A 1 -26.56 25.14 -33.74
N SER A 2 -26.13 25.86 -32.71
CA SER A 2 -24.76 26.39 -32.64
C SER A 2 -23.78 25.28 -32.28
N ASP A 3 -22.70 25.15 -33.04
CA ASP A 3 -21.58 24.20 -32.82
C ASP A 3 -20.78 24.43 -31.51
N ASP A 4 -21.25 25.32 -30.62
CA ASP A 4 -20.59 25.70 -29.36
C ASP A 4 -21.23 25.06 -28.10
N GLU A 5 -22.28 24.23 -28.23
CA GLU A 5 -22.84 23.51 -27.08
C GLU A 5 -22.14 22.17 -26.88
N ALA A 6 -21.55 21.98 -25.69
CA ALA A 6 -20.93 20.72 -25.30
C ALA A 6 -21.97 19.59 -25.37
N ASP A 7 -21.63 18.53 -26.10
CA ASP A 7 -22.48 17.35 -26.29
C ASP A 7 -22.94 16.79 -24.93
N PRO A 8 -24.25 16.83 -24.62
CA PRO A 8 -24.79 16.34 -23.35
C PRO A 8 -24.46 14.88 -23.07
N GLU A 9 -24.34 14.04 -24.11
CA GLU A 9 -23.97 12.63 -23.96
C GLU A 9 -22.49 12.48 -23.62
N LEU A 10 -21.61 13.26 -24.24
CA LEU A 10 -20.19 13.27 -23.91
C LEU A 10 -19.95 13.80 -22.49
N VAL A 11 -20.71 14.81 -22.06
CA VAL A 11 -20.68 15.32 -20.69
C VAL A 11 -21.20 14.29 -19.70
N ALA A 12 -22.26 13.54 -20.05
CA ALA A 12 -22.77 12.45 -19.22
C ALA A 12 -21.76 11.29 -19.12
N LEU A 13 -21.09 10.94 -20.24
CA LEU A 13 -20.04 9.92 -20.28
C LEU A 13 -18.81 10.34 -19.48
N LEU A 14 -18.38 11.60 -19.59
CA LEU A 14 -17.32 12.19 -18.78
C LEU A 14 -17.68 12.21 -17.29
N ARG A 15 -18.93 12.57 -16.94
CA ARG A 15 -19.42 12.50 -15.57
C ARG A 15 -19.41 11.06 -15.06
N ALA A 16 -19.87 10.09 -15.83
CA ALA A 16 -19.81 8.68 -15.46
C ALA A 16 -18.37 8.18 -15.26
N HIS A 17 -17.46 8.53 -16.18
CA HIS A 17 -16.04 8.17 -16.09
C HIS A 17 -15.34 8.85 -14.89
N LEU A 18 -15.77 10.05 -14.52
CA LEU A 18 -15.31 10.78 -13.34
C LEU A 18 -16.07 10.41 -12.06
N GLY A 19 -17.04 9.49 -12.11
CA GLY A 19 -17.84 9.07 -10.96
C GLY A 19 -18.84 10.13 -10.44
N LEU A 20 -19.19 11.11 -11.27
CA LEU A 20 -20.12 12.21 -11.01
C LEU A 20 -21.52 12.00 -11.64
N GLY A 21 -21.80 10.80 -12.18
CA GLY A 21 -23.10 10.42 -12.74
C GLY A 21 -24.04 9.81 -11.69
N PRO A 22 -25.35 9.67 -11.99
CA PRO A 22 -26.26 8.93 -11.14
C PRO A 22 -25.73 7.50 -10.93
N VAL A 23 -25.58 7.09 -9.68
CA VAL A 23 -25.21 5.73 -9.34
C VAL A 23 -26.39 4.84 -9.71
N ASP A 24 -26.19 3.94 -10.67
CA ASP A 24 -27.17 2.89 -10.92
C ASP A 24 -27.27 2.03 -9.66
N ALA A 25 -28.41 2.11 -8.96
CA ALA A 25 -28.66 1.38 -7.73
C ALA A 25 -28.60 -0.15 -7.94
N ASN A 26 -28.67 -0.62 -9.19
CA ASN A 26 -28.59 -2.03 -9.56
C ASN A 26 -27.21 -2.45 -10.07
N ALA A 27 -26.23 -1.52 -10.18
CA ALA A 27 -24.88 -1.89 -10.57
C ALA A 27 -24.24 -2.79 -9.49
N PRO A 28 -23.51 -3.85 -9.88
CA PRO A 28 -22.78 -4.68 -8.92
C PRO A 28 -21.86 -3.81 -8.05
N ALA A 29 -21.86 -4.05 -6.74
CA ALA A 29 -21.01 -3.30 -5.82
C ALA A 29 -19.52 -3.50 -6.18
N GLU A 30 -18.73 -2.42 -6.17
CA GLU A 30 -17.30 -2.45 -6.45
C GLU A 30 -16.52 -1.82 -5.31
N THR A 31 -15.40 -2.43 -4.90
CA THR A 31 -14.52 -1.87 -3.87
C THR A 31 -13.66 -0.72 -4.41
N LYS A 32 -13.45 -0.70 -5.73
CA LYS A 32 -12.50 0.17 -6.47
C LYS A 32 -11.02 -0.03 -6.06
N VAL A 33 -10.72 -1.01 -5.20
CA VAL A 33 -9.35 -1.26 -4.74
C VAL A 33 -8.46 -1.71 -5.89
N LEU A 34 -8.93 -2.66 -6.70
CA LEU A 34 -8.13 -3.18 -7.81
C LEU A 34 -7.86 -2.13 -8.89
N ASP A 35 -8.86 -1.31 -9.23
CA ASP A 35 -8.71 -0.19 -10.17
C ASP A 35 -7.72 0.86 -9.66
N ASN A 36 -7.75 1.14 -8.36
CA ASN A 36 -6.81 2.06 -7.73
C ASN A 36 -5.40 1.47 -7.65
N ALA A 37 -5.26 0.16 -7.38
CA ALA A 37 -3.98 -0.53 -7.44
C ALA A 37 -3.37 -0.50 -8.85
N SER A 38 -4.19 -0.74 -9.88
CA SER A 38 -3.79 -0.59 -11.29
C SER A 38 -3.36 0.84 -11.60
N PHE A 39 -4.11 1.84 -11.12
CA PHE A 39 -3.73 3.25 -11.28
C PHE A 39 -2.39 3.57 -10.61
N ILE A 40 -2.18 3.09 -9.37
CA ILE A 40 -0.90 3.27 -8.67
C ILE A 40 0.23 2.62 -9.46
N TYR A 41 0.07 1.37 -9.88
CA TYR A 41 1.05 0.64 -10.68
C TYR A 41 1.45 1.40 -11.95
N ASN A 42 0.47 1.87 -12.72
CA ASN A 42 0.71 2.58 -13.99
C ASN A 42 1.42 3.94 -13.80
N ASN A 43 1.42 4.50 -12.58
CA ASN A 43 2.05 5.78 -12.27
C ASN A 43 3.17 5.64 -11.22
N SER A 44 3.63 4.40 -10.95
CA SER A 44 4.74 4.14 -10.03
C SER A 44 6.08 4.29 -10.73
N ILE A 45 7.06 4.85 -10.03
CA ILE A 45 8.43 5.07 -10.52
C ILE A 45 9.48 4.41 -9.62
N ASP A 46 9.14 4.12 -8.37
CA ASP A 46 10.03 3.54 -7.36
C ASP A 46 9.77 2.06 -7.12
N VAL A 47 8.64 1.54 -7.58
CA VAL A 47 8.30 0.11 -7.50
C VAL A 47 7.88 -0.38 -8.88
N ALA A 48 8.57 -1.40 -9.38
CA ALA A 48 8.32 -1.98 -10.70
C ALA A 48 8.07 -3.48 -10.59
N LEU A 49 7.10 -3.97 -11.37
CA LEU A 49 6.83 -5.41 -11.49
C LEU A 49 7.71 -6.01 -12.59
N ASP A 50 8.21 -7.23 -12.36
CA ASP A 50 8.77 -8.06 -13.41
C ASP A 50 7.76 -9.13 -13.84
N MET A 51 7.25 -8.99 -15.06
CA MET A 51 6.25 -9.92 -15.59
C MET A 51 6.78 -11.36 -15.71
N LYS A 52 8.09 -11.55 -15.95
CA LYS A 52 8.68 -12.90 -15.99
C LYS A 52 8.74 -13.50 -14.59
N GLY A 53 9.14 -12.70 -13.59
CA GLY A 53 9.05 -13.04 -12.18
C GLY A 53 7.63 -13.45 -11.78
N CYS A 54 6.62 -12.67 -12.13
CA CYS A 54 5.21 -13.00 -11.87
C CYS A 54 4.79 -14.34 -12.50
N GLN A 55 5.22 -14.65 -13.73
CA GLN A 55 4.93 -15.92 -14.39
C GLN A 55 5.62 -17.11 -13.70
N ALA A 56 6.89 -16.96 -13.34
CA ALA A 56 7.64 -17.98 -12.61
C ALA A 56 7.04 -18.22 -11.21
N ALA A 57 6.66 -17.15 -10.52
CA ALA A 57 5.98 -17.21 -9.23
C ALA A 57 4.63 -17.89 -9.34
N ALA A 58 3.80 -17.57 -10.34
CA ALA A 58 2.52 -18.23 -10.58
C ALA A 58 2.66 -19.76 -10.68
N ALA A 59 3.62 -20.23 -11.50
CA ALA A 59 3.89 -21.67 -11.64
C ALA A 59 4.38 -22.31 -10.32
N SER A 60 5.28 -21.63 -9.60
CA SER A 60 5.83 -22.12 -8.33
C SER A 60 4.78 -22.18 -7.21
N ILE A 61 4.01 -21.10 -7.05
CA ILE A 61 2.94 -20.97 -6.04
C ILE A 61 1.88 -22.04 -6.30
N TRP A 62 1.41 -22.16 -7.54
CA TRP A 62 0.41 -23.17 -7.89
C TRP A 62 0.89 -24.59 -7.57
N SER A 63 2.10 -24.95 -7.98
CA SER A 63 2.69 -26.26 -7.68
C SER A 63 2.74 -26.56 -6.17
N GLN A 64 3.14 -25.56 -5.37
CA GLN A 64 3.22 -25.69 -3.91
C GLN A 64 1.86 -25.76 -3.24
N MET A 65 0.89 -24.95 -3.68
CA MET A 65 -0.48 -25.01 -3.16
C MET A 65 -1.11 -26.39 -3.39
N GLN A 66 -0.90 -26.98 -4.57
CA GLN A 66 -1.39 -28.33 -4.87
C GLN A 66 -0.68 -29.40 -4.02
N ALA A 67 0.63 -29.29 -3.82
CA ALA A 67 1.39 -30.23 -3.00
C ALA A 67 1.00 -30.19 -1.51
N ARG A 68 0.53 -29.04 -1.01
CA ARG A 68 0.12 -28.83 0.39
C ARG A 68 -1.39 -28.96 0.61
N GLU A 69 -2.17 -29.20 -0.44
CA GLU A 69 -3.64 -29.12 -0.41
C GLU A 69 -4.13 -27.82 0.28
N TYR A 70 -3.48 -26.69 -0.03
CA TYR A 70 -3.63 -25.44 0.71
C TYR A 70 -5.08 -24.92 0.61
N SER A 71 -5.71 -24.71 1.76
CA SER A 71 -7.10 -24.26 1.85
C SER A 71 -7.33 -23.33 3.03
N THR A 72 -8.52 -22.72 3.07
CA THR A 72 -8.97 -21.87 4.20
C THR A 72 -9.18 -22.64 5.50
N SER A 73 -9.20 -23.99 5.48
CA SER A 73 -9.39 -24.80 6.68
C SER A 73 -8.38 -24.48 7.77
N THR A 74 -7.16 -24.10 7.39
CA THR A 74 -6.07 -23.68 8.28
C THR A 74 -6.49 -22.57 9.25
N TRP A 75 -7.34 -21.63 8.81
CA TRP A 75 -7.87 -20.58 9.69
C TRP A 75 -8.76 -21.19 10.78
N ALA A 76 -9.68 -22.06 10.37
CA ALA A 76 -10.62 -22.75 11.27
C ALA A 76 -9.96 -23.82 12.13
N GLU A 77 -8.70 -24.20 11.88
CA GLU A 77 -7.95 -25.18 12.66
C GLU A 77 -7.17 -24.56 13.83
N HIS A 78 -6.84 -23.27 13.79
CA HIS A 78 -5.99 -22.63 14.80
C HIS A 78 -6.59 -22.65 16.22
N GLU A 79 -5.79 -22.97 17.24
CA GLU A 79 -6.29 -23.24 18.61
C GLU A 79 -7.01 -22.07 19.30
N LEU A 80 -6.68 -20.84 18.90
CA LEU A 80 -7.25 -19.62 19.47
C LEU A 80 -8.48 -19.10 18.73
N HIS A 81 -8.83 -19.67 17.57
CA HIS A 81 -10.00 -19.21 16.81
C HIS A 81 -11.28 -19.91 17.27
N PRO A 82 -12.41 -19.18 17.32
CA PRO A 82 -13.71 -19.76 17.67
C PRO A 82 -14.11 -20.88 16.70
N LYS A 83 -14.74 -21.94 17.23
CA LYS A 83 -15.14 -23.13 16.46
C LYS A 83 -16.64 -23.27 16.26
N ALA A 84 -17.44 -22.46 16.96
CA ALA A 84 -18.89 -22.63 17.04
C ALA A 84 -19.60 -22.27 15.74
N LYS A 85 -19.03 -21.37 14.92
CA LYS A 85 -19.62 -20.86 13.66
C LYS A 85 -21.02 -20.27 13.87
N ASP A 86 -21.15 -19.46 14.91
CA ASP A 86 -22.36 -18.76 15.33
C ASP A 86 -22.13 -17.23 15.36
N GLU A 87 -23.11 -16.48 15.83
CA GLU A 87 -22.99 -15.02 15.97
C GLU A 87 -21.86 -14.60 16.93
N ALA A 88 -21.54 -15.42 17.95
CA ALA A 88 -20.38 -15.17 18.81
C ALA A 88 -19.06 -15.26 18.04
N THR A 89 -18.97 -16.17 17.06
CA THR A 89 -17.83 -16.26 16.14
C THR A 89 -17.72 -14.99 15.27
N VAL A 90 -18.85 -14.48 14.76
CA VAL A 90 -18.90 -13.21 14.02
C VAL A 90 -18.39 -12.04 14.88
N ASN A 91 -18.92 -11.91 16.09
CA ASN A 91 -18.55 -10.85 17.03
C ASN A 91 -17.05 -10.91 17.37
N PHE A 92 -16.52 -12.11 17.58
CA PHE A 92 -15.10 -12.31 17.81
C PHE A 92 -14.24 -11.86 16.62
N ILE A 93 -14.58 -12.27 15.39
CA ILE A 93 -13.86 -11.91 14.17
C ILE A 93 -13.87 -10.39 13.98
N PHE A 94 -15.04 -9.77 14.11
CA PHE A 94 -15.18 -8.32 13.99
C PHE A 94 -14.30 -7.58 14.99
N THR A 95 -14.32 -7.99 16.26
CA THR A 95 -13.51 -7.38 17.34
C THR A 95 -12.02 -7.54 17.07
N MET A 96 -11.62 -8.73 16.64
CA MET A 96 -10.25 -9.06 16.28
C MET A 96 -9.75 -8.14 15.15
N ASP A 97 -10.50 -8.02 14.06
CA ASP A 97 -10.11 -7.18 12.92
C ASP A 97 -10.26 -5.67 13.15
N LEU A 98 -11.19 -5.29 14.03
CA LEU A 98 -11.30 -3.94 14.56
C LEU A 98 -10.06 -3.53 15.37
N LEU A 99 -9.33 -4.50 15.93
CA LEU A 99 -8.10 -4.29 16.69
C LEU A 99 -6.86 -4.80 15.95
N ASN A 100 -6.96 -5.25 14.71
CA ASN A 100 -5.83 -5.83 13.96
C ASN A 100 -4.93 -4.76 13.32
N PHE A 101 -4.25 -3.96 14.14
CA PHE A 101 -3.30 -2.95 13.69
C PHE A 101 -2.12 -2.80 14.66
N SER A 102 -0.92 -2.55 14.13
CA SER A 102 0.32 -2.24 14.86
C SER A 102 0.68 -3.17 16.03
N PHE A 103 1.43 -4.23 15.75
CA PHE A 103 2.05 -5.12 16.77
C PHE A 103 3.57 -4.98 16.82
N TRP A 104 4.09 -3.88 16.26
CA TRP A 104 5.52 -3.63 16.22
C TRP A 104 6.03 -3.25 17.61
N SER A 105 7.23 -3.71 17.94
CA SER A 105 7.94 -3.33 19.14
C SER A 105 9.41 -3.17 18.79
N GLU A 106 10.03 -2.11 19.30
CA GLU A 106 11.49 -1.92 19.23
C GLU A 106 12.22 -2.82 20.23
N LYS A 107 11.48 -3.41 21.18
CA LYS A 107 12.04 -4.28 22.21
C LYS A 107 12.32 -5.69 21.68
N GLY A 108 13.24 -6.36 22.38
CA GLY A 108 13.59 -7.74 22.11
C GLY A 108 12.40 -8.70 22.30
N PRO A 109 12.53 -9.97 21.88
CA PRO A 109 11.50 -11.00 22.04
C PRO A 109 11.02 -11.20 23.48
N ASP A 110 11.91 -10.96 24.46
CA ASP A 110 11.62 -11.19 25.87
C ASP A 110 10.82 -10.07 26.51
N ASP A 111 11.09 -8.82 26.12
CA ASP A 111 10.53 -7.62 26.73
C ASP A 111 9.30 -7.06 25.99
N ARG A 112 9.06 -7.51 24.75
CA ARG A 112 7.95 -7.02 23.94
C ARG A 112 6.58 -7.41 24.49
N PHE A 113 5.57 -6.64 24.14
CA PHE A 113 4.18 -6.91 24.50
C PHE A 113 3.82 -8.38 24.22
N SER A 114 3.30 -9.06 25.25
CA SER A 114 2.99 -10.47 25.17
C SER A 114 1.89 -10.85 26.15
N ILE A 115 1.15 -11.91 25.83
CA ILE A 115 0.04 -12.39 26.64
C ILE A 115 0.28 -13.84 27.01
N VAL A 116 0.21 -14.15 28.30
CA VAL A 116 0.21 -15.54 28.76
C VAL A 116 -1.21 -16.03 28.84
N TYR A 117 -1.52 -17.06 28.06
CA TYR A 117 -2.84 -17.69 28.01
C TYR A 117 -2.68 -19.19 27.75
N LYS A 118 -3.45 -20.01 28.48
CA LYS A 118 -3.35 -21.49 28.47
C LYS A 118 -1.92 -22.02 28.68
N GLY A 119 -1.15 -21.36 29.56
CA GLY A 119 0.22 -21.77 29.90
C GLY A 119 1.28 -21.44 28.84
N ARG A 120 0.92 -20.71 27.77
CA ARG A 120 1.83 -20.31 26.69
C ARG A 120 1.94 -18.80 26.57
N LYS A 121 3.15 -18.30 26.27
CA LYS A 121 3.40 -16.88 25.94
C LYS A 121 3.13 -16.64 24.46
N TRP A 122 2.23 -15.72 24.16
CA TRP A 122 1.81 -15.31 22.83
C TRP A 122 2.36 -13.91 22.50
N THR A 123 2.78 -13.70 21.26
CA THR A 123 3.37 -12.43 20.78
C THR A 123 2.81 -12.04 19.41
N GLY A 124 2.97 -10.78 19.03
CA GLY A 124 2.49 -10.26 17.75
C GLY A 124 0.97 -10.33 17.63
N TYR A 125 0.46 -10.70 16.45
CA TYR A 125 -0.98 -10.88 16.24
C TYR A 125 -1.62 -11.87 17.23
N TRP A 126 -0.94 -12.96 17.57
CA TRP A 126 -1.50 -13.98 18.46
C TRP A 126 -1.68 -13.51 19.90
N SER A 127 -0.95 -12.49 20.34
CA SER A 127 -1.17 -11.93 21.69
C SER A 127 -2.52 -11.21 21.78
N LEU A 128 -2.99 -10.56 20.70
CA LEU A 128 -4.33 -9.98 20.65
C LEU A 128 -5.41 -11.06 20.74
N VAL A 129 -5.33 -12.10 19.91
CA VAL A 129 -6.31 -13.19 19.90
C VAL A 129 -6.35 -13.87 21.28
N ALA A 130 -5.17 -14.09 21.90
CA ALA A 130 -5.08 -14.62 23.26
C ALA A 130 -5.68 -13.68 24.31
N ALA A 131 -5.51 -12.36 24.19
CA ALA A 131 -6.12 -11.39 25.10
C ALA A 131 -7.65 -11.42 25.04
N LEU A 132 -8.21 -11.48 23.83
CA LEU A 132 -9.67 -11.56 23.63
C LEU A 132 -10.24 -12.86 24.22
N GLN A 133 -9.60 -14.00 23.94
CA GLN A 133 -10.01 -15.29 24.52
C GLN A 133 -9.88 -15.30 26.05
N ARG A 134 -8.80 -14.74 26.60
CA ARG A 134 -8.61 -14.62 28.05
C ARG A 134 -9.67 -13.75 28.71
N ALA A 135 -10.11 -12.69 28.04
CA ALA A 135 -11.18 -11.82 28.54
C ALA A 135 -12.54 -12.55 28.55
N LEU A 136 -12.86 -13.29 27.48
CA LEU A 136 -14.08 -14.10 27.41
C LEU A 136 -14.10 -15.21 28.47
N ASP A 137 -12.98 -15.91 28.67
CA ASP A 137 -12.83 -16.90 29.75
C ASP A 137 -12.92 -16.28 31.16
N GLY A 138 -12.69 -14.97 31.26
CA GLY A 138 -12.79 -14.18 32.49
C GLY A 138 -14.14 -13.45 32.65
N ASP A 139 -15.16 -13.87 31.90
CA ASP A 139 -16.52 -13.29 31.90
C ASP A 139 -16.58 -11.80 31.51
N ILE A 140 -15.57 -11.28 30.81
CA ILE A 140 -15.59 -9.92 30.24
C ILE A 140 -16.13 -10.02 28.80
N PRO A 141 -17.27 -9.41 28.48
CA PRO A 141 -17.89 -9.47 27.15
C PRO A 141 -17.18 -8.55 26.15
N ILE A 142 -15.87 -8.72 25.97
CA ILE A 142 -15.01 -7.86 25.14
C ILE A 142 -15.40 -7.87 23.66
N THR A 143 -16.15 -8.87 23.20
CA THR A 143 -16.61 -8.97 21.80
C THR A 143 -18.00 -8.41 21.58
N ASP A 144 -18.66 -7.89 22.62
CA ASP A 144 -20.04 -7.39 22.53
C ASP A 144 -20.07 -5.89 22.17
N PRO A 145 -20.73 -5.48 21.08
CA PRO A 145 -20.89 -4.07 20.73
C PRO A 145 -21.53 -3.20 21.82
N SER A 146 -22.50 -3.75 22.56
CA SER A 146 -23.18 -3.02 23.63
C SER A 146 -22.24 -2.72 24.80
N PHE A 147 -21.31 -3.64 25.09
CA PHE A 147 -20.24 -3.40 26.06
C PHE A 147 -19.34 -2.25 25.62
N TRP A 148 -19.00 -2.14 24.32
CA TRP A 148 -18.18 -1.04 23.81
C TRP A 148 -18.88 0.32 23.81
N ALA A 149 -20.21 0.36 23.79
CA ALA A 149 -20.95 1.61 23.86
C ALA A 149 -21.12 2.12 25.30
N ASP A 150 -21.10 1.22 26.28
CA ASP A 150 -21.28 1.54 27.69
C ASP A 150 -19.99 2.07 28.35
N ASP A 151 -19.96 3.37 28.65
CA ASP A 151 -18.83 4.06 29.28
C ASP A 151 -18.58 3.60 30.73
N GLU A 152 -19.60 3.08 31.42
CA GLU A 152 -19.50 2.58 32.79
C GLU A 152 -19.03 1.12 32.83
N ALA A 153 -19.45 0.29 31.87
CA ALA A 153 -19.04 -1.11 31.80
C ALA A 153 -17.63 -1.29 31.19
N CYS A 154 -17.32 -0.64 30.07
CA CYS A 154 -16.06 -0.81 29.33
C CYS A 154 -15.00 0.24 29.73
N THR A 155 -14.76 0.40 31.03
CA THR A 155 -13.80 1.40 31.51
C THR A 155 -12.38 1.15 31.01
N GLU A 156 -11.56 2.20 31.03
CA GLU A 156 -10.14 2.11 30.68
C GLU A 156 -9.42 1.04 31.51
N ASP A 157 -9.72 0.95 32.81
CA ASP A 157 -9.14 -0.05 33.72
C ASP A 157 -9.52 -1.49 33.35
N VAL A 158 -10.76 -1.71 32.90
CA VAL A 158 -11.21 -3.02 32.40
C VAL A 158 -10.44 -3.37 31.14
N LEU A 159 -10.28 -2.46 30.19
CA LEU A 159 -9.49 -2.72 28.98
C LEU A 159 -8.00 -2.91 29.28
N ARG A 160 -7.42 -2.17 30.23
CA ARG A 160 -6.04 -2.39 30.69
C ARG A 160 -5.89 -3.78 31.32
N THR A 161 -6.93 -4.28 31.99
CA THR A 161 -6.97 -5.66 32.51
C THR A 161 -7.02 -6.68 31.36
N VAL A 162 -7.87 -6.45 30.35
CA VAL A 162 -7.96 -7.31 29.15
C VAL A 162 -6.62 -7.41 28.44
N PHE A 163 -5.97 -6.26 28.20
CA PHE A 163 -4.68 -6.19 27.52
C PHE A 163 -3.48 -6.26 28.47
N SER A 164 -3.66 -6.76 29.70
CA SER A 164 -2.57 -6.87 30.67
C SER A 164 -1.45 -7.76 30.14
N SER A 165 -0.31 -7.12 29.86
CA SER A 165 0.88 -7.77 29.30
C SER A 165 1.58 -8.64 30.34
N ALA A 166 2.29 -9.66 29.88
CA ALA A 166 3.23 -10.44 30.68
C ALA A 166 4.61 -9.76 30.82
N THR A 167 4.80 -8.60 30.20
CA THR A 167 6.01 -7.77 30.26
C THR A 167 5.66 -6.32 30.64
N ASP A 168 6.67 -5.49 30.86
CA ASP A 168 6.49 -4.06 31.15
C ASP A 168 6.06 -3.23 29.93
N GLU A 169 6.02 -3.82 28.72
CA GLU A 169 5.49 -3.14 27.54
C GLU A 169 3.97 -3.30 27.49
N GLU A 170 3.25 -2.18 27.46
CA GLU A 170 1.81 -2.12 27.20
C GLU A 170 1.51 -2.46 25.72
N ILE A 171 0.27 -2.86 25.43
CA ILE A 171 -0.17 -3.05 24.05
C ILE A 171 0.07 -1.76 23.24
N PRO A 172 0.72 -1.85 22.06
CA PRO A 172 0.92 -0.68 21.24
C PRO A 172 -0.40 -0.01 20.86
N LEU A 173 -0.43 1.32 20.91
CA LEU A 173 -1.58 2.17 20.56
C LEU A 173 -2.85 1.86 21.38
N PHE A 174 -2.70 1.67 22.69
CA PHE A 174 -3.81 1.35 23.60
C PHE A 174 -4.98 2.36 23.49
N ASN A 175 -4.68 3.66 23.47
CA ASN A 175 -5.72 4.71 23.43
C ASN A 175 -6.50 4.66 22.10
N GLU A 176 -5.81 4.42 20.99
CA GLU A 176 -6.41 4.30 19.66
C GLU A 176 -7.30 3.05 19.57
N ARG A 177 -6.93 1.95 20.25
CA ARG A 177 -7.76 0.74 20.34
C ARG A 177 -9.04 0.98 21.10
N LEU A 178 -8.94 1.66 22.26
CA LEU A 178 -10.11 2.06 23.03
C LEU A 178 -11.03 2.96 22.18
N GLN A 179 -10.47 3.98 21.51
CA GLN A 179 -11.25 4.86 20.62
C GLN A 179 -11.91 4.08 19.48
N CYS A 180 -11.23 3.12 18.86
CA CYS A 180 -11.81 2.27 17.81
C CYS A 180 -13.01 1.46 18.32
N LEU A 181 -12.93 0.88 19.53
CA LEU A 181 -14.05 0.14 20.13
C LEU A 181 -15.24 1.07 20.39
N ARG A 182 -14.98 2.24 20.99
CA ARG A 182 -16.02 3.24 21.29
C ARG A 182 -16.71 3.77 20.03
N GLU A 183 -15.94 4.06 18.98
CA GLU A 183 -16.49 4.48 17.70
C GLU A 183 -17.34 3.37 17.07
N ALA A 184 -16.82 2.15 17.03
CA ALA A 184 -17.53 1.02 16.43
C ALA A 184 -18.83 0.69 17.17
N GLY A 185 -18.83 0.71 18.51
CA GLY A 185 -20.03 0.52 19.32
C GLY A 185 -21.12 1.55 18.96
N LYS A 186 -20.78 2.84 18.93
CA LYS A 186 -21.71 3.91 18.55
C LYS A 186 -22.25 3.76 17.14
N VAL A 187 -21.38 3.46 16.18
CA VAL A 187 -21.80 3.25 14.78
C VAL A 187 -22.77 2.08 14.66
N LEU A 188 -22.51 0.97 15.35
CA LEU A 188 -23.37 -0.21 15.37
C LEU A 188 -24.73 0.10 16.01
N GLU A 189 -24.77 0.81 17.14
CA GLU A 189 -26.02 1.23 17.78
C GLU A 189 -26.85 2.17 16.90
N GLU A 190 -26.21 3.15 16.25
CA GLU A 190 -26.92 4.17 15.47
C GLU A 190 -27.43 3.67 14.11
N HIS A 191 -26.69 2.76 13.45
CA HIS A 191 -26.93 2.41 12.04
C HIS A 191 -27.27 0.93 11.81
N PHE A 192 -27.03 0.04 12.78
CA PHE A 192 -27.11 -1.41 12.59
C PHE A 192 -27.80 -2.14 13.76
N ASP A 193 -28.71 -1.44 14.47
CA ASP A 193 -29.48 -1.98 15.61
C ASP A 193 -28.60 -2.62 16.72
N GLY A 194 -27.36 -2.14 16.87
CA GLY A 194 -26.39 -2.66 17.83
C GLY A 194 -25.80 -4.03 17.48
N SER A 195 -26.07 -4.58 16.28
CA SER A 195 -25.63 -5.93 15.89
C SER A 195 -24.72 -5.94 14.67
N ILE A 196 -23.61 -6.67 14.80
CA ILE A 196 -22.69 -6.95 13.69
C ILE A 196 -23.35 -7.88 12.66
N ALA A 197 -24.24 -8.77 13.09
CA ALA A 197 -24.99 -9.63 12.18
C ALA A 197 -25.91 -8.81 11.25
N THR A 198 -26.53 -7.73 11.76
CA THR A 198 -27.31 -6.78 10.95
C THR A 198 -26.43 -6.10 9.89
N LEU A 199 -25.25 -5.59 10.27
CA LEU A 199 -24.27 -5.02 9.34
C LEU A 199 -23.91 -6.00 8.20
N ILE A 200 -23.67 -7.28 8.51
CA ILE A 200 -23.37 -8.31 7.51
C ILE A 200 -24.60 -8.60 6.63
N SER A 201 -25.79 -8.69 7.23
CA SER A 201 -27.04 -8.90 6.51
C SER A 201 -27.35 -7.77 5.52
N ASP A 202 -27.06 -6.52 5.89
CA ASP A 202 -27.22 -5.34 5.03
C ASP A 202 -26.31 -5.37 3.80
N ALA A 203 -25.22 -6.12 3.85
CA ALA A 203 -24.37 -6.37 2.68
C ALA A 203 -24.99 -7.33 1.66
N GLN A 204 -26.11 -8.00 1.99
CA GLN A 204 -26.88 -8.88 1.09
C GLN A 204 -26.00 -9.93 0.39
N ASN A 205 -25.10 -10.57 1.16
CA ASN A 205 -24.14 -11.55 0.65
C ASN A 205 -23.17 -11.01 -0.44
N SER A 206 -22.96 -9.69 -0.51
CA SER A 206 -21.91 -9.07 -1.34
C SER A 206 -20.71 -8.67 -0.48
N ALA A 207 -19.56 -9.28 -0.78
CA ALA A 207 -18.26 -8.95 -0.20
C ALA A 207 -17.89 -7.49 -0.47
N ALA A 208 -18.08 -7.02 -1.70
CA ALA A 208 -17.77 -5.64 -2.07
C ALA A 208 -18.69 -4.64 -1.36
N LYS A 209 -19.98 -4.97 -1.18
CA LYS A 209 -20.91 -4.13 -0.42
C LYS A 209 -20.52 -4.04 1.05
N LEU A 210 -20.13 -5.16 1.68
CA LEU A 210 -19.68 -5.17 3.06
C LEU A 210 -18.42 -4.32 3.26
N VAL A 211 -17.43 -4.44 2.36
CA VAL A 211 -16.22 -3.58 2.39
C VAL A 211 -16.58 -2.10 2.31
N ASN A 212 -17.53 -1.73 1.44
CA ASN A 212 -17.96 -0.34 1.32
C ASN A 212 -18.72 0.15 2.57
N LEU A 213 -19.65 -0.65 3.12
CA LEU A 213 -20.33 -0.31 4.39
C LEU A 213 -19.33 -0.07 5.52
N LEU A 214 -18.32 -0.93 5.65
CA LEU A 214 -17.25 -0.76 6.63
C LEU A 214 -16.49 0.56 6.42
N ALA A 215 -16.05 0.85 5.19
CA ALA A 215 -15.28 2.05 4.88
C ALA A 215 -16.09 3.35 5.01
N ASP A 216 -17.40 3.28 4.76
CA ASP A 216 -18.29 4.44 4.77
C ASP A 216 -18.68 4.82 6.20
N HIS A 217 -18.99 3.83 7.05
CA HIS A 217 -19.48 4.06 8.42
C HIS A 217 -18.39 4.10 9.49
N PHE A 218 -17.27 3.39 9.32
CA PHE A 218 -16.23 3.27 10.34
C PHE A 218 -14.92 3.92 9.86
N ALA A 219 -14.45 4.95 10.56
CA ALA A 219 -13.25 5.68 10.16
C ALA A 219 -11.99 4.79 10.19
N CYS A 220 -11.92 3.84 11.11
CA CYS A 220 -10.79 2.92 11.26
C CYS A 220 -10.64 1.93 10.08
N PHE A 221 -11.70 1.72 9.29
CA PHE A 221 -11.69 0.89 8.07
C PHE A 221 -11.46 1.71 6.79
N ARG A 222 -11.54 3.05 6.86
CA ARG A 222 -11.38 3.97 5.73
C ARG A 222 -9.91 4.22 5.40
N ASP A 223 -9.31 3.27 4.69
CA ASP A 223 -7.93 3.31 4.21
C ASP A 223 -7.85 3.94 2.80
N GLU A 224 -7.78 5.27 2.79
CA GLU A 224 -7.73 6.12 1.60
C GLU A 224 -6.58 7.13 1.66
N ALA A 225 -5.98 7.43 0.51
CA ALA A 225 -4.90 8.40 0.39
C ALA A 225 -4.94 9.12 -0.96
N LYS A 226 -4.16 10.21 -1.10
CA LYS A 226 -3.98 10.89 -2.39
C LYS A 226 -2.70 10.40 -3.06
N PHE A 227 -2.82 9.88 -4.28
CA PHE A 227 -1.70 9.46 -5.12
C PHE A 227 -1.84 10.12 -6.50
N GLU A 228 -0.81 10.81 -6.97
CA GLU A 228 -0.80 11.47 -8.30
C GLU A 228 -2.08 12.29 -8.59
N GLY A 229 -2.54 13.05 -7.57
CA GLY A 229 -3.73 13.91 -7.66
C GLY A 229 -5.08 13.20 -7.58
N LYS A 230 -5.11 11.86 -7.52
CA LYS A 230 -6.33 11.04 -7.39
C LYS A 230 -6.45 10.48 -5.97
N THR A 231 -7.67 10.45 -5.42
CA THR A 231 -7.94 9.70 -4.19
C THR A 231 -7.99 8.21 -4.52
N VAL A 232 -7.12 7.44 -3.89
CA VAL A 232 -7.02 5.98 -4.01
C VAL A 232 -7.46 5.32 -2.71
N ARG A 233 -8.16 4.19 -2.83
CA ARG A 233 -8.65 3.37 -1.71
C ARG A 233 -7.92 2.03 -1.74
N LEU A 234 -7.41 1.58 -0.60
CA LEU A 234 -6.76 0.28 -0.42
C LEU A 234 -7.57 -0.63 0.53
N LEU A 235 -8.33 -0.04 1.45
CA LEU A 235 -9.33 -0.70 2.30
C LEU A 235 -8.86 -2.02 2.96
N LYS A 236 -7.58 -2.08 3.35
CA LYS A 236 -6.93 -3.33 3.77
C LYS A 236 -7.72 -4.06 4.87
N ARG A 237 -8.04 -3.36 5.96
CA ARG A 237 -8.68 -3.97 7.14
C ARG A 237 -10.13 -4.37 6.87
N ALA A 238 -10.86 -3.58 6.07
CA ALA A 238 -12.20 -3.94 5.65
C ALA A 238 -12.20 -5.22 4.80
N GLN A 239 -11.22 -5.35 3.89
CA GLN A 239 -11.05 -6.56 3.09
C GLN A 239 -10.66 -7.79 3.93
N ILE A 240 -9.79 -7.63 4.94
CA ILE A 240 -9.43 -8.71 5.87
C ILE A 240 -10.66 -9.23 6.61
N LEU A 241 -11.51 -8.33 7.13
CA LEU A 241 -12.73 -8.73 7.86
C LEU A 241 -13.64 -9.62 7.01
N VAL A 242 -13.87 -9.24 5.75
CA VAL A 242 -14.67 -10.05 4.82
C VAL A 242 -14.01 -11.40 4.54
N ALA A 243 -12.69 -11.43 4.38
CA ALA A 243 -11.95 -12.66 4.13
C ALA A 243 -11.95 -13.60 5.33
N ASP A 244 -11.83 -13.08 6.56
CA ASP A 244 -11.86 -13.86 7.79
C ASP A 244 -13.26 -14.43 8.04
N LEU A 245 -14.33 -13.68 7.78
CA LEU A 245 -15.70 -14.22 7.79
C LEU A 245 -15.86 -15.34 6.76
N TRP A 246 -15.42 -15.11 5.52
CA TRP A 246 -15.49 -16.12 4.47
C TRP A 246 -14.73 -17.40 4.84
N ALA A 247 -13.50 -17.27 5.35
CA ALA A 247 -12.65 -18.39 5.73
C ALA A 247 -13.20 -19.14 6.97
N ALA A 248 -13.64 -18.42 8.00
CA ALA A 248 -14.16 -19.00 9.24
C ALA A 248 -15.41 -19.85 9.01
N PHE A 249 -16.32 -19.38 8.16
CA PHE A 249 -17.57 -20.07 7.88
C PHE A 249 -17.47 -21.03 6.69
N GLY A 250 -16.38 -20.97 5.90
CA GLY A 250 -16.17 -21.84 4.75
C GLY A 250 -17.04 -21.47 3.55
N GLY A 251 -17.42 -20.19 3.42
CA GLY A 251 -18.30 -19.71 2.35
C GLY A 251 -19.79 -19.95 2.57
N GLU A 252 -20.21 -20.32 3.77
CA GLU A 252 -21.62 -20.57 4.13
C GLU A 252 -22.09 -19.57 5.21
N SER A 253 -23.41 -19.46 5.42
CA SER A 253 -23.99 -18.62 6.50
C SER A 253 -23.44 -17.18 6.48
N TYR A 254 -22.87 -16.68 7.58
CA TYR A 254 -22.29 -15.34 7.69
C TYR A 254 -21.07 -15.10 6.79
N GLY A 255 -20.45 -16.16 6.24
CA GLY A 255 -19.36 -16.06 5.28
C GLY A 255 -19.78 -16.31 3.83
N GLU A 256 -21.08 -16.42 3.55
CA GLU A 256 -21.58 -16.59 2.19
C GLU A 256 -21.50 -15.28 1.42
N PHE A 257 -20.59 -15.21 0.44
CA PHE A 257 -20.43 -14.06 -0.45
C PHE A 257 -20.42 -14.48 -1.92
N HIS A 258 -21.35 -13.93 -2.71
CA HIS A 258 -21.49 -14.29 -4.13
C HIS A 258 -20.41 -13.66 -5.03
N ASP A 259 -19.69 -12.64 -4.55
CA ASP A 259 -18.65 -11.90 -5.26
C ASP A 259 -17.33 -11.81 -4.47
N ILE A 260 -17.01 -12.86 -3.68
CA ILE A 260 -15.79 -12.94 -2.86
C ILE A 260 -14.50 -12.68 -3.66
N ASP A 261 -14.48 -13.03 -4.95
CA ASP A 261 -13.34 -12.81 -5.84
C ASP A 261 -13.02 -11.33 -6.13
N LYS A 262 -13.89 -10.40 -5.70
CA LYS A 262 -13.61 -8.95 -5.73
C LYS A 262 -12.68 -8.48 -4.61
N ILE A 263 -12.49 -9.31 -3.58
CA ILE A 263 -11.51 -9.03 -2.53
C ILE A 263 -10.11 -9.28 -3.07
N THR A 264 -9.25 -8.29 -2.88
CA THR A 264 -7.85 -8.31 -3.33
C THR A 264 -6.93 -8.79 -2.20
N MET A 265 -5.64 -9.00 -2.52
CA MET A 265 -4.64 -9.27 -1.49
C MET A 265 -4.53 -8.10 -0.50
N PHE A 266 -4.09 -8.38 0.71
CA PHE A 266 -4.03 -7.38 1.77
C PHE A 266 -2.67 -6.70 1.74
N ALA A 267 -2.64 -5.45 1.28
CA ALA A 267 -1.40 -4.68 1.15
C ALA A 267 -0.75 -4.33 2.50
N ASP A 268 -0.06 -5.31 3.08
CA ASP A 268 0.74 -5.26 4.30
C ASP A 268 2.24 -5.07 4.00
N TYR A 269 3.11 -5.30 5.00
CA TYR A 269 4.56 -5.24 4.85
C TYR A 269 5.26 -6.57 4.55
N ARG A 270 4.65 -7.72 4.84
CA ARG A 270 5.22 -9.07 4.59
C ARG A 270 5.03 -9.54 3.16
N VAL A 271 3.85 -9.35 2.57
CA VAL A 271 3.61 -9.83 1.20
C VAL A 271 4.51 -9.12 0.17
N PRO A 272 4.75 -7.80 0.22
CA PRO A 272 5.74 -7.15 -0.63
C PRO A 272 7.16 -7.73 -0.45
N GLN A 273 7.54 -8.10 0.78
CA GLN A 273 8.83 -8.75 1.07
C GLN A 273 8.95 -10.10 0.35
N MET A 274 7.87 -10.90 0.36
CA MET A 274 7.82 -12.17 -0.35
C MET A 274 7.84 -11.98 -1.87
N LEU A 275 7.06 -11.02 -2.39
CA LEU A 275 7.03 -10.71 -3.83
C LEU A 275 8.40 -10.25 -4.34
N TYR A 276 9.15 -9.49 -3.54
CA TYR A 276 10.53 -9.12 -3.87
C TYR A 276 11.44 -10.35 -3.91
N THR A 277 11.31 -11.23 -2.91
CA THR A 277 12.10 -12.48 -2.82
C THR A 277 11.83 -13.43 -3.99
N LEU A 278 10.59 -13.47 -4.49
CA LEU A 278 10.18 -14.21 -5.69
C LEU A 278 10.63 -13.56 -7.00
N GLY A 279 11.20 -12.35 -6.95
CA GLY A 279 11.59 -11.58 -8.13
C GLY A 279 10.41 -10.97 -8.88
N CYS A 280 9.23 -10.87 -8.27
CA CYS A 280 8.04 -10.30 -8.90
C CYS A 280 8.02 -8.78 -8.88
N ILE A 281 8.62 -8.17 -7.85
CA ILE A 281 8.72 -6.72 -7.71
C ILE A 281 10.17 -6.31 -7.41
N SER A 282 10.53 -5.11 -7.86
CA SER A 282 11.83 -4.48 -7.65
C SER A 282 11.66 -3.03 -7.21
N TYR A 283 12.65 -2.52 -6.49
CA TYR A 283 12.61 -1.18 -5.91
C TYR A 283 13.66 -0.26 -6.53
N SER A 284 13.39 1.05 -6.53
CA SER A 284 14.41 2.03 -6.87
C SER A 284 15.53 2.02 -5.82
N PRO A 285 16.77 2.40 -6.18
CA PRO A 285 17.88 2.41 -5.22
C PRO A 285 17.63 3.22 -3.95
N PRO A 286 16.97 4.41 -3.99
CA PRO A 286 16.64 5.15 -2.78
C PRO A 286 15.65 4.42 -1.86
N LEU A 287 14.60 3.84 -2.43
CA LEU A 287 13.60 3.08 -1.69
C LEU A 287 14.20 1.82 -1.07
N GLU A 288 15.01 1.08 -1.83
CA GLU A 288 15.66 -0.12 -1.32
C GLU A 288 16.63 0.20 -0.17
N ALA A 289 17.45 1.25 -0.32
CA ALA A 289 18.36 1.69 0.74
C ALA A 289 17.60 2.06 2.02
N ARG A 290 16.48 2.79 1.88
CA ARG A 290 15.60 3.16 3.00
C ARG A 290 15.08 1.94 3.75
N ILE A 291 14.58 0.94 3.02
CA ILE A 291 14.08 -0.32 3.60
C ILE A 291 15.21 -1.08 4.32
N ARG A 292 16.38 -1.20 3.69
CA ARG A 292 17.54 -1.90 4.26
C ARG A 292 18.10 -1.23 5.52
N HIS A 293 17.99 0.09 5.63
CA HIS A 293 18.40 0.83 6.83
C HIS A 293 17.33 0.83 7.93
N HIS A 294 16.19 0.16 7.73
CA HIS A 294 15.08 0.15 8.69
C HIS A 294 14.53 1.53 9.04
N GLU A 295 14.69 2.48 8.14
CA GLU A 295 14.15 3.83 8.28
C GLU A 295 12.65 3.81 7.97
N GLU A 296 11.87 4.58 8.73
CA GLU A 296 10.42 4.60 8.61
C GLU A 296 9.95 5.25 7.30
N ILE A 297 8.83 4.73 6.77
CA ILE A 297 8.10 5.32 5.65
C ILE A 297 6.76 5.82 6.19
N GLU A 298 6.56 7.13 6.09
CA GLU A 298 5.37 7.81 6.60
C GLU A 298 4.09 7.30 5.93
N PRO A 299 2.97 7.15 6.69
CA PRO A 299 1.68 6.83 6.11
C PRO A 299 1.25 7.83 5.01
N GLY A 300 0.83 7.33 3.85
CA GLY A 300 0.44 8.17 2.72
C GLY A 300 1.61 8.77 1.93
N HIS A 301 2.86 8.45 2.29
CA HIS A 301 4.01 8.76 1.46
C HIS A 301 3.91 8.02 0.11
N SER A 302 4.41 8.63 -0.96
CA SER A 302 4.36 8.03 -2.32
C SER A 302 4.94 6.61 -2.33
N TRP A 303 6.09 6.38 -1.69
CA TRP A 303 6.68 5.04 -1.57
C TRP A 303 5.77 4.02 -0.88
N GLU A 304 5.05 4.42 0.19
CA GLU A 304 4.12 3.51 0.87
C GLU A 304 2.96 3.12 -0.05
N LEU A 305 2.39 4.09 -0.76
CA LEU A 305 1.32 3.85 -1.71
C LEU A 305 1.78 3.00 -2.89
N GLN A 306 2.97 3.25 -3.45
CA GLN A 306 3.56 2.44 -4.52
C GLN A 306 3.81 1.00 -4.06
N LEU A 307 4.42 0.79 -2.88
CA LEU A 307 4.66 -0.55 -2.33
C LEU A 307 3.34 -1.33 -2.21
N ARG A 308 2.30 -0.69 -1.68
CA ARG A 308 0.99 -1.31 -1.46
C ARG A 308 0.22 -1.56 -2.76
N GLY A 309 0.07 -0.55 -3.60
CA GLY A 309 -0.67 -0.63 -4.86
C GLY A 309 -0.02 -1.59 -5.87
N CYS A 310 1.31 -1.54 -6.02
CA CYS A 310 2.04 -2.45 -6.89
C CYS A 310 1.96 -3.91 -6.38
N SER A 311 1.96 -4.13 -5.07
CA SER A 311 1.80 -5.48 -4.52
C SER A 311 0.41 -6.05 -4.79
N ILE A 312 -0.65 -5.26 -4.63
CA ILE A 312 -2.01 -5.67 -4.99
C ILE A 312 -2.08 -6.06 -6.46
N TRP A 313 -1.56 -5.18 -7.33
CA TRP A 313 -1.57 -5.43 -8.76
C TRP A 313 -0.73 -6.65 -9.15
N CYS A 314 0.41 -6.86 -8.49
CA CYS A 314 1.30 -8.00 -8.71
C CYS A 314 0.61 -9.33 -8.39
N VAL A 315 -0.04 -9.46 -7.24
CA VAL A 315 -0.79 -10.68 -6.90
C VAL A 315 -1.95 -10.91 -7.86
N GLU A 316 -2.63 -9.85 -8.32
CA GLU A 316 -3.66 -10.00 -9.35
C GLU A 316 -3.07 -10.54 -10.67
N GLN A 317 -1.87 -10.09 -11.08
CA GLN A 317 -1.21 -10.65 -12.26
C GLN A 317 -0.87 -12.13 -12.07
N ILE A 318 -0.36 -12.50 -10.88
CA ILE A 318 -0.08 -13.91 -10.52
C ILE A 318 -1.36 -14.74 -10.59
N ARG A 319 -2.46 -14.28 -9.99
CA ARG A 319 -3.76 -14.97 -10.00
C ARG A 319 -4.25 -15.19 -11.43
N ARG A 320 -4.24 -14.14 -12.25
CA ARG A 320 -4.64 -14.21 -13.67
C ARG A 320 -3.79 -15.22 -14.44
N GLU A 321 -2.49 -15.25 -14.19
CA GLU A 321 -1.58 -16.18 -14.83
C GLU A 321 -1.82 -17.63 -14.41
N ILE A 322 -2.10 -17.89 -13.13
CA ILE A 322 -2.50 -19.21 -12.63
C ILE A 322 -3.77 -19.67 -13.36
N VAL A 323 -4.83 -18.86 -13.36
CA VAL A 323 -6.11 -19.19 -14.01
C VAL A 323 -5.95 -19.36 -15.53
N ARG A 324 -5.06 -18.59 -16.16
CA ARG A 324 -4.76 -18.72 -17.60
C ARG A 324 -4.11 -20.06 -17.93
N CYS A 325 -3.20 -20.54 -17.07
CA CYS A 325 -2.51 -21.82 -17.24
C CYS A 325 -3.34 -23.02 -16.75
N HIS A 326 -4.21 -22.79 -15.76
CA HIS A 326 -5.03 -23.78 -15.07
C HIS A 326 -6.47 -23.26 -14.92
N PRO A 327 -7.30 -23.35 -15.98
CA PRO A 327 -8.68 -22.85 -15.95
C PRO A 327 -9.57 -23.52 -14.88
N GLU A 328 -9.19 -24.70 -14.39
CA GLU A 328 -9.83 -25.43 -13.31
C GLU A 328 -9.48 -24.91 -11.91
N ALA A 329 -8.46 -24.05 -11.79
CA ALA A 329 -7.96 -23.56 -10.52
C ALA A 329 -9.00 -22.68 -9.82
N LYS A 330 -9.47 -23.11 -8.65
CA LYS A 330 -10.31 -22.32 -7.76
C LYS A 330 -9.44 -21.47 -6.81
N VAL A 331 -8.72 -20.51 -7.38
CA VAL A 331 -7.79 -19.65 -6.63
C VAL A 331 -8.25 -18.20 -6.69
N ASN A 332 -8.39 -17.58 -5.52
CA ASN A 332 -8.69 -16.16 -5.36
C ASN A 332 -7.48 -15.42 -4.74
N ALA A 333 -7.54 -14.09 -4.71
CA ALA A 333 -6.45 -13.27 -4.20
C ALA A 333 -6.22 -13.45 -2.68
N ILE A 334 -7.27 -13.80 -1.93
CA ILE A 334 -7.21 -14.09 -0.48
C ILE A 334 -6.32 -15.33 -0.22
N LEU A 335 -6.54 -16.42 -0.94
CA LEU A 335 -5.75 -17.65 -0.80
C LEU A 335 -4.27 -17.42 -1.14
N LEU A 336 -4.00 -16.62 -2.18
CA LEU A 336 -2.64 -16.24 -2.55
C LEU A 336 -1.98 -15.38 -1.47
N ASP A 337 -2.72 -14.46 -0.87
CA ASP A 337 -2.23 -13.63 0.24
C ASP A 337 -1.81 -14.48 1.44
N PHE A 338 -2.71 -15.37 1.91
CA PHE A 338 -2.43 -16.27 3.02
C PHE A 338 -1.21 -17.15 2.73
N PHE A 339 -1.13 -17.73 1.53
CA PHE A 339 0.01 -18.54 1.12
C PHE A 339 1.32 -17.75 1.14
N LEU A 340 1.34 -16.55 0.54
CA LEU A 340 2.54 -15.71 0.47
C LEU A 340 2.99 -15.27 1.87
N TYR A 341 2.04 -14.95 2.75
CA TYR A 341 2.30 -14.58 4.13
C TYR A 341 2.91 -15.73 4.94
N ASP A 342 2.34 -16.93 4.85
CA ASP A 342 2.85 -18.13 5.52
C ASP A 342 4.24 -18.52 5.00
N ALA A 343 4.45 -18.48 3.68
CA ALA A 343 5.74 -18.74 3.06
C ALA A 343 6.82 -17.75 3.54
N MET A 344 6.48 -16.48 3.70
CA MET A 344 7.41 -15.48 4.24
C MET A 344 7.78 -15.78 5.70
N LYS A 345 6.82 -16.20 6.53
CA LYS A 345 7.09 -16.63 7.91
C LYS A 345 7.97 -17.88 7.99
N GLU A 346 7.82 -18.82 7.07
CA GLU A 346 8.70 -19.99 6.95
C GLU A 346 10.14 -19.56 6.64
N LEU A 347 10.32 -18.64 5.68
CA LEU A 347 11.63 -18.09 5.32
C LEU A 347 12.29 -17.29 6.45
N GLU A 348 11.51 -16.49 7.18
CA GLU A 348 11.98 -15.74 8.35
C GLU A 348 12.48 -16.70 9.45
N LYS A 349 11.74 -17.76 9.75
CA LYS A 349 12.17 -18.79 10.71
C LYS A 349 13.45 -19.52 10.26
N ALA A 350 13.64 -19.66 8.95
CA ALA A 350 14.86 -20.24 8.37
C ALA A 350 16.03 -19.25 8.27
N GLY A 351 15.81 -17.96 8.56
CA GLY A 351 16.82 -16.90 8.40
C GLY A 351 17.22 -16.65 6.93
N GLN A 352 16.31 -16.91 5.99
CA GLN A 352 16.57 -16.85 4.54
C GLN A 352 15.94 -15.61 3.86
N GLU A 353 15.67 -14.56 4.63
CA GLU A 353 15.07 -13.32 4.10
C GLU A 353 16.09 -12.54 3.24
N GLN A 354 15.70 -12.14 2.03
CA GLN A 354 16.61 -11.37 1.14
C GLN A 354 16.62 -9.87 1.44
N ILE A 355 15.51 -9.35 1.98
CA ILE A 355 15.32 -7.95 2.32
C ILE A 355 14.50 -7.87 3.60
N PRO A 356 14.76 -6.94 4.53
CA PRO A 356 13.84 -6.69 5.62
C PRO A 356 12.51 -6.15 5.10
N HIS A 357 11.44 -6.34 5.85
CA HIS A 357 10.18 -5.67 5.57
C HIS A 357 10.31 -4.15 5.82
N HIS A 358 9.52 -3.35 5.10
CA HIS A 358 9.44 -1.92 5.36
C HIS A 358 8.83 -1.66 6.74
N ARG A 359 9.25 -0.57 7.40
CA ARG A 359 8.71 -0.18 8.72
C ARG A 359 7.70 0.94 8.56
N ARG A 360 6.55 0.75 9.23
CA ARG A 360 5.42 1.69 9.28
C ARG A 360 4.77 1.61 10.65
N ILE A 361 4.54 2.76 11.28
CA ILE A 361 3.62 2.86 12.41
C ILE A 361 2.22 3.10 11.83
N SER A 362 1.37 2.06 11.81
CA SER A 362 -0.02 2.20 11.37
C SER A 362 -0.92 2.59 12.54
N GLY A 363 -0.94 3.87 12.90
CA GLY A 363 -1.94 4.48 13.80
C GLY A 363 -3.10 5.12 13.01
N GLN A 364 -3.56 4.47 11.94
CA GLN A 364 -4.60 5.07 11.10
C GLN A 364 -5.98 4.82 11.68
N GLY A 365 -6.42 5.79 12.48
CA GLY A 365 -7.76 5.83 13.03
C GLY A 365 -8.10 7.09 13.81
N LEU A 366 -7.39 8.22 13.69
CA LEU A 366 -7.86 9.51 14.25
C LEU A 366 -7.08 10.74 13.70
N GLN A 367 -7.03 10.94 12.38
CA GLN A 367 -6.60 12.23 11.81
C GLN A 367 -7.63 12.79 10.82
N ALA A 368 -8.88 12.86 11.27
CA ALA A 368 -9.92 13.63 10.58
C ALA A 368 -10.92 14.24 11.56
N ARG A 369 -10.45 15.07 12.51
CA ARG A 369 -11.22 16.19 13.12
C ARG A 369 -10.35 16.94 14.13
N GLY A 370 -10.26 18.26 13.99
CA GLY A 370 -9.80 19.15 15.06
C GLY A 370 -8.58 20.00 14.71
N SER A 371 -8.82 21.09 13.99
CA SER A 371 -7.97 22.28 14.06
C SER A 371 -8.01 22.82 15.49
N HIS A 372 -6.98 22.59 16.31
CA HIS A 372 -6.66 23.48 17.44
C HIS A 372 -5.16 23.45 17.75
N ALA A 373 -4.61 24.66 17.88
CA ALA A 373 -3.21 24.95 18.10
C ALA A 373 -2.67 24.32 19.39
N VAL A 374 -1.50 23.70 19.28
CA VAL A 374 -0.53 23.62 20.38
C VAL A 374 0.81 24.08 19.80
N GLU A 375 1.24 25.24 20.28
CA GLU A 375 2.56 25.81 20.05
C GLU A 375 3.64 24.82 20.52
N PHE A 376 4.48 24.35 19.59
CA PHE A 376 5.86 24.02 19.89
C PHE A 376 6.76 24.91 19.04
N ALA A 377 7.51 25.74 19.74
CA ALA A 377 8.32 26.82 19.22
C ALA A 377 9.47 26.31 18.32
N SER A 378 9.39 26.72 17.06
CA SER A 378 10.45 27.33 16.24
C SER A 378 11.88 26.77 16.30
N MET A 379 12.21 25.88 15.36
CA MET A 379 13.41 26.05 14.52
C MET A 379 12.96 26.64 13.17
N PRO A 380 13.53 27.76 12.69
CA PRO A 380 13.14 28.32 11.41
C PRO A 380 13.83 27.54 10.29
N MET A 381 13.18 26.48 9.81
CA MET A 381 13.50 25.95 8.49
C MET A 381 12.69 26.79 7.49
N GLU A 382 13.36 27.68 6.78
CA GLU A 382 12.76 28.52 5.74
C GLU A 382 12.07 27.61 4.70
N ARG A 383 10.75 27.46 4.82
CA ARG A 383 9.93 26.84 3.79
C ARG A 383 9.92 27.76 2.59
N TYR A 384 10.71 27.45 1.57
CA TYR A 384 10.50 27.97 0.23
C TYR A 384 9.15 27.45 -0.29
N ILE A 385 8.09 28.22 -0.03
CA ILE A 385 6.82 28.08 -0.72
C ILE A 385 7.10 28.45 -2.18
N VAL A 386 7.25 27.44 -3.05
CA VAL A 386 7.20 27.65 -4.49
C VAL A 386 5.77 28.05 -4.84
N ARG A 387 5.48 29.36 -4.72
CA ARG A 387 4.29 29.93 -5.34
C ARG A 387 4.45 29.78 -6.84
N GLY A 388 3.63 28.92 -7.44
CA GLY A 388 3.50 28.82 -8.89
C GLY A 388 3.16 30.20 -9.47
N SER A 389 4.17 30.87 -10.02
CA SER A 389 3.97 32.09 -10.78
C SER A 389 3.31 31.69 -12.11
N HIS A 390 2.01 31.92 -12.26
CA HIS A 390 1.32 31.85 -13.55
C HIS A 390 1.80 32.98 -14.48
N LYS A 391 3.04 32.88 -14.96
CA LYS A 391 3.54 33.67 -16.09
C LYS A 391 3.37 32.81 -17.34
N PRO A 392 2.74 33.34 -18.42
CA PRO A 392 2.71 32.66 -19.71
C PRO A 392 4.13 32.27 -20.13
N ARG A 393 4.32 31.04 -20.65
CA ARG A 393 5.64 30.46 -20.97
C ARG A 393 6.53 31.37 -21.84
N LEU A 394 5.92 32.18 -22.72
CA LEU A 394 6.58 33.18 -23.59
C LEU A 394 7.04 34.46 -22.87
N ARG A 395 6.76 34.62 -21.58
CA ARG A 395 7.26 35.73 -20.73
C ARG A 395 8.28 35.27 -19.69
N ASP A 396 8.51 33.96 -19.58
CA ASP A 396 9.54 33.41 -18.72
C ASP A 396 10.89 33.43 -19.45
N LYS A 397 11.80 34.28 -18.95
CA LYS A 397 13.14 34.46 -19.52
C LYS A 397 13.93 33.14 -19.55
N LEU A 398 13.71 32.26 -18.59
CA LEU A 398 14.39 30.96 -18.51
C LEU A 398 13.82 29.98 -19.55
N TYR A 399 12.51 29.97 -19.75
CA TYR A 399 11.86 29.15 -20.78
C TYR A 399 12.26 29.60 -22.20
N ILE A 400 12.24 30.91 -22.47
CA ILE A 400 12.64 31.45 -23.78
C ILE A 400 14.12 31.12 -24.04
N PHE A 401 15.00 31.29 -23.05
CA PHE A 401 16.41 30.97 -23.22
C PHE A 401 16.65 29.47 -23.42
N ASN A 402 16.00 28.59 -22.67
CA ASN A 402 16.18 27.14 -22.86
C ASN A 402 15.57 26.67 -24.19
N THR A 403 14.42 27.22 -24.60
CA THR A 403 13.75 26.81 -25.84
C THR A 403 14.45 27.36 -27.07
N PHE A 404 14.73 28.66 -27.13
CA PHE A 404 15.32 29.29 -28.32
C PHE A 404 16.85 29.31 -28.27
N GLY A 405 17.47 29.36 -27.08
CA GLY A 405 18.92 29.43 -26.92
C GLY A 405 19.64 28.09 -26.82
N LEU A 406 18.95 26.99 -26.45
CA LEU A 406 19.58 25.66 -26.39
C LEU A 406 19.03 24.71 -27.47
N ILE A 407 17.70 24.62 -27.63
CA ILE A 407 17.11 23.63 -28.55
C ILE A 407 17.38 24.01 -30.02
N ILE A 408 17.26 25.28 -30.40
CA ILE A 408 17.46 25.69 -31.81
C ILE A 408 18.90 25.45 -32.29
N PRO A 409 19.95 25.86 -31.54
CA PRO A 409 21.32 25.53 -31.92
C PRO A 409 21.58 24.02 -31.98
N TYR A 410 20.98 23.25 -31.05
CA TYR A 410 21.09 21.79 -31.05
C TYR A 410 20.50 21.16 -32.32
N VAL A 411 19.29 21.58 -32.72
CA VAL A 411 18.66 21.13 -33.97
C VAL A 411 19.55 21.50 -35.18
N GLY A 412 20.15 22.68 -35.19
CA GLY A 412 21.11 23.08 -36.22
C GLY A 412 22.33 22.15 -36.29
N ILE A 413 22.90 21.75 -35.15
CA ILE A 413 24.02 20.80 -35.08
C ILE A 413 23.60 19.40 -35.55
N VAL A 414 22.41 18.95 -35.20
CA VAL A 414 21.87 17.67 -35.66
C VAL A 414 21.73 17.66 -37.18
N ILE A 415 21.21 18.73 -37.79
CA ILE A 415 21.12 18.87 -39.25
C ILE A 415 22.53 18.86 -39.87
N LEU A 416 23.48 19.57 -39.26
CA LEU A 416 24.89 19.58 -39.68
C LEU A 416 25.48 18.15 -39.70
N ASN A 417 25.15 17.34 -38.70
CA ASN A 417 25.62 15.96 -38.60
C ASN A 417 25.06 15.04 -39.70
N PHE A 418 23.85 15.33 -40.21
CA PHE A 418 23.29 14.59 -41.33
C PHE A 418 23.87 15.02 -42.68
N VAL A 419 24.12 16.32 -42.87
CA VAL A 419 24.61 16.87 -44.14
C VAL A 419 26.08 16.51 -44.41
N TRP A 420 26.92 16.49 -43.38
CA TRP A 420 28.37 16.20 -43.50
C TRP A 420 28.76 14.80 -43.00
N LYS A 421 27.81 13.85 -43.05
CA LYS A 421 28.07 12.44 -42.83
C LYS A 421 28.85 11.88 -44.03
N ILE A 422 30.00 11.26 -43.76
CA ILE A 422 30.82 10.65 -44.80
C ILE A 422 30.73 9.13 -44.64
N ALA A 423 30.37 8.45 -45.72
CA ALA A 423 30.41 7.00 -45.82
C ALA A 423 30.99 6.62 -47.19
N TYR A 424 32.22 6.13 -47.22
CA TYR A 424 32.82 5.58 -48.43
C TYR A 424 33.68 4.34 -48.12
N ILE A 425 33.87 3.51 -49.12
CA ILE A 425 34.66 2.28 -49.03
C ILE A 425 36.02 2.57 -49.67
N ASN A 426 37.09 2.33 -48.92
CA ASN A 426 38.45 2.53 -49.42
C ASN A 426 38.85 1.38 -50.36
N GLU A 427 39.88 1.59 -51.20
CA GLU A 427 40.37 0.62 -52.19
C GLU A 427 40.83 -0.72 -51.58
N ARG A 428 41.02 -0.76 -50.25
CA ARG A 428 41.34 -1.96 -49.45
C ARG A 428 40.11 -2.70 -48.89
N GLY A 429 38.90 -2.38 -49.36
CA GLY A 429 37.66 -3.05 -48.95
C GLY A 429 37.15 -2.68 -47.55
N THR A 430 37.72 -1.64 -46.91
CA THR A 430 37.32 -1.20 -45.57
C THR A 430 36.29 -0.08 -45.68
N CYS A 431 35.11 -0.27 -45.09
CA CYS A 431 34.07 0.75 -45.01
C CYS A 431 34.42 1.75 -43.89
N ILE A 432 34.62 3.01 -44.24
CA ILE A 432 34.88 4.08 -43.27
C ILE A 432 33.60 4.91 -43.13
N ILE A 433 32.99 4.81 -41.96
CA ILE A 433 31.82 5.60 -41.56
C ILE A 433 32.31 6.63 -40.54
N GLY A 434 32.19 7.90 -40.86
CA GLY A 434 32.69 8.97 -39.99
C GLY A 434 32.00 10.31 -40.25
N MET A 435 32.38 11.29 -39.44
CA MET A 435 31.86 12.65 -39.52
C MET A 435 32.98 13.61 -39.91
N ASP A 436 32.69 14.56 -40.80
CA ASP A 436 33.66 15.59 -41.17
C ASP A 436 34.01 16.46 -39.96
N LYS A 437 35.28 16.90 -39.87
CA LYS A 437 35.76 17.80 -38.80
C LYS A 437 34.94 19.10 -38.72
N LYS A 438 34.36 19.55 -39.85
CA LYS A 438 33.48 20.73 -39.89
C LYS A 438 32.19 20.54 -39.09
N ALA A 439 31.70 19.31 -38.94
CA ALA A 439 30.51 18.99 -38.15
C ALA A 439 30.85 18.64 -36.68
N MET A 440 32.02 18.04 -36.44
CA MET A 440 32.43 17.69 -35.07
C MET A 440 32.75 18.91 -34.20
N MET A 441 33.38 19.96 -34.77
CA MET A 441 33.79 21.13 -33.98
C MET A 441 32.60 21.86 -33.32
N PRO A 442 31.49 22.19 -34.02
CA PRO A 442 30.31 22.79 -33.39
C PRO A 442 29.66 21.90 -32.32
N LEU A 443 29.62 20.58 -32.53
CA LEU A 443 29.04 19.63 -31.58
C LEU A 443 29.82 19.61 -30.26
N ILE A 444 31.15 19.53 -30.33
CA ILE A 444 32.02 19.51 -29.13
C ILE A 444 31.94 20.85 -28.40
N ILE A 445 31.96 21.97 -29.11
CA ILE A 445 31.84 23.30 -28.49
C ILE A 445 30.50 23.44 -27.76
N PHE A 446 29.41 23.00 -28.38
CA PHE A 446 28.08 23.05 -27.78
C PHE A 446 27.97 22.20 -26.53
N ASP A 447 28.53 20.99 -26.55
CA ASP A 447 28.55 20.08 -25.40
C ASP A 447 29.36 20.65 -24.22
N VAL A 448 30.52 21.25 -24.49
CA VAL A 448 31.31 21.95 -23.47
C VAL A 448 30.53 23.11 -22.85
N VAL A 449 29.85 23.92 -23.67
CA VAL A 449 29.06 25.07 -23.18
C VAL A 449 27.89 24.62 -22.31
N ILE A 450 27.20 23.53 -22.68
CA ILE A 450 26.13 22.95 -21.87
C ILE A 450 26.66 22.41 -20.54
N ASN A 451 27.75 21.66 -20.58
CA ASN A 451 28.33 21.08 -19.37
C ASN A 451 28.85 22.16 -18.40
N VAL A 452 29.47 23.22 -18.92
CA VAL A 452 29.87 24.39 -18.11
C VAL A 452 28.64 25.09 -17.51
N ARG A 453 27.53 25.23 -18.27
CA ARG A 453 26.28 25.80 -17.75
C ARG A 453 25.67 24.95 -16.63
N PHE A 454 25.59 23.63 -16.78
CA PHE A 454 25.08 22.75 -15.73
C PHE A 454 25.97 22.78 -14.47
N THR A 455 27.27 23.02 -14.66
CA THR A 455 28.23 23.14 -13.57
C THR A 455 28.12 24.50 -12.85
N LEU A 456 27.82 25.59 -13.56
CA LEU A 456 27.73 26.95 -13.02
C LEU A 456 26.30 27.38 -12.62
N SER A 457 25.27 26.57 -12.89
CA SER A 457 23.89 26.89 -12.51
C SER A 457 23.75 26.84 -10.97
N PRO A 458 23.21 27.88 -10.32
CA PRO A 458 23.20 28.00 -8.85
C PRO A 458 22.41 26.90 -8.12
N SER A 459 21.60 26.13 -8.84
CA SER A 459 20.80 25.01 -8.33
C SER A 459 21.63 23.78 -7.90
N ASN A 460 22.92 23.70 -8.27
CA ASN A 460 23.78 22.55 -7.97
C ASN A 460 24.81 22.80 -6.85
N HIS A 461 24.85 24.00 -6.25
CA HIS A 461 25.78 24.30 -5.15
C HIS A 461 25.45 23.57 -3.83
N THR A 462 24.28 22.94 -3.72
CA THR A 462 23.95 22.06 -2.59
C THR A 462 24.42 20.62 -2.74
N LEU A 463 24.76 20.15 -3.95
CA LEU A 463 25.20 18.76 -4.18
C LEU A 463 26.73 18.62 -4.32
N ALA A 464 27.45 19.72 -4.60
CA ALA A 464 28.91 19.71 -4.71
C ALA A 464 29.64 19.93 -3.36
N ALA A 465 28.95 20.49 -2.34
CA ALA A 465 29.54 20.74 -1.03
C ALA A 465 29.75 19.46 -0.20
N ASP A 466 28.97 18.40 -0.44
CA ASP A 466 29.11 17.13 0.29
C ASP A 466 30.18 16.19 -0.28
N ARG A 467 30.57 16.33 -1.56
CA ARG A 467 31.64 15.50 -2.14
C ARG A 467 33.05 15.95 -1.80
N TYR A 468 33.26 17.18 -1.33
CA TYR A 468 34.58 17.68 -0.91
C TYR A 468 34.87 17.48 0.58
N ARG A 469 33.90 17.07 1.40
CA ARG A 469 34.11 16.70 2.81
C ARG A 469 34.52 15.24 3.01
N SER A 470 34.32 14.38 2.02
CA SER A 470 34.66 12.95 2.11
C SER A 470 36.11 12.62 1.71
N THR A 471 36.84 13.56 1.09
CA THR A 471 38.23 13.35 0.62
C THR A 471 39.29 14.03 1.48
N SER A 472 38.92 14.82 2.50
CA SER A 472 39.87 15.46 3.43
C SER A 472 40.05 14.75 4.78
N LEU A 473 39.52 13.52 4.94
CA LEU A 473 39.67 12.70 6.16
C LEU A 473 40.47 11.40 5.93
N LEU A 474 41.24 11.33 4.84
CA LEU A 474 42.20 10.25 4.57
C LEU A 474 43.64 10.74 4.35
N SER A 475 43.96 11.98 4.76
CA SER A 475 45.35 12.43 4.90
C SER A 475 45.46 13.44 6.04
N SER A 476 45.48 12.95 7.28
CA SER A 476 46.03 13.60 8.48
C SER A 476 46.26 12.52 9.53
#